data_AF-A0A9W6ZGN6-F1
#
_entry.id   AF-A0A9W6ZGN6-F1
#
_cell.length_a   1.000
_cell.length_b   1.000
_cell.length_c   1.000
_cell.angle_alpha   90.00
_cell.angle_beta   90.00
_cell.angle_gamma   90.00
#
_symmetry.space_group_name_H-M   'P 1'
#
loop_
_entity.id
_entity.type
_entity.pdbx_description
1 polymer ?
#
loop_
_entity_poly.entity_id
_entity_poly.type
_entity_poly.pdbx_seq_one_letter_code
_entity_poly.pdbx_strand_id
1 'polypeptide(L)'
;MQYSRSIKLPGNFQDRLFNCWFTWDHWIEDGQKVYIIAFCPMSEYMGTPHRVNGDESMVLGTTRGLHLLKEITKDTCEWTRAQCVDLNISGVPTSLLNFLAKQQLSKTNKVQENFRRNGLKTKVTMIQRIDVNGIIPTWLVSQKVPYALSVLQQAADYFRQDDLVEAEELRVLSNFLTEELKDEVYTAEENALIDRVSEKLDNLEEKEGTLTKVVSPDVFVKMDTTVVFDVVDHHKTMIGRAVTVLDASVEDCVAWELLRVTRAKMKKQLEEQGGLARTVTPINGHSHIFQNCIDLKVPSFAIREWVGLCVWKWVDEYTLVVCLEDYEDEVRFPKGGAGKKYIRASAESYWKYEKLADSKGLPQTRVTYCQLVDLKGYITKSLTNGKIVWTLMYLSQMREHFDRSLECDARDRAEVVKLIEVAGESCVKRRVIAVSSAWAKDDACLGDAPLTYKCS
;
A
#
# COMPACT_ATOMS: atom_id res chain seq x y z
N MET A 1 43.18 8.06 1.82
CA MET A 1 43.16 6.57 1.76
C MET A 1 43.30 6.13 0.30
N GLN A 2 44.09 5.09 0.01
CA GLN A 2 44.21 4.56 -1.36
C GLN A 2 43.17 3.46 -1.60
N TYR A 3 42.61 3.42 -2.80
CA TYR A 3 41.57 2.48 -3.19
C TYR A 3 41.81 1.98 -4.62
N SER A 4 41.79 0.67 -4.79
CA SER A 4 41.96 0.02 -6.08
C SER A 4 40.80 -0.92 -6.36
N ARG A 5 40.30 -0.86 -7.58
CA ARG A 5 39.22 -1.73 -8.04
C ARG A 5 39.40 -2.10 -9.50
N SER A 6 39.35 -3.38 -9.80
CA SER A 6 39.22 -3.87 -11.18
C SER A 6 37.76 -4.00 -11.58
N ILE A 7 37.49 -3.75 -12.87
CA ILE A 7 36.20 -3.97 -13.52
C ILE A 7 36.44 -4.80 -14.77
N LYS A 8 35.82 -5.99 -14.80
CA LYS A 8 35.79 -6.82 -15.99
C LYS A 8 34.84 -6.23 -17.03
N LEU A 9 35.33 -5.98 -18.24
CA LEU A 9 34.50 -5.48 -19.34
C LEU A 9 33.97 -6.64 -20.21
N PRO A 10 32.76 -6.53 -20.78
CA PRO A 10 32.21 -7.57 -21.66
C PRO A 10 32.90 -7.57 -23.03
N GLY A 11 32.93 -8.73 -23.70
CA GLY A 11 33.51 -8.88 -25.05
C GLY A 11 35.04 -8.89 -25.06
N ASN A 12 35.65 -8.35 -26.12
CA ASN A 12 37.11 -8.31 -26.31
C ASN A 12 37.77 -7.06 -25.69
N PHE A 13 37.05 -6.30 -24.85
CA PHE A 13 37.61 -5.15 -24.17
C PHE A 13 38.50 -5.61 -23.02
N GLN A 14 39.71 -5.06 -22.94
CA GLN A 14 40.62 -5.33 -21.83
C GLN A 14 40.02 -4.82 -20.50
N ASP A 15 40.30 -5.51 -19.40
CA ASP A 15 39.78 -5.14 -18.08
C ASP A 15 40.31 -3.78 -17.62
N ARG A 16 39.53 -3.08 -16.79
CA ARG A 16 39.86 -1.75 -16.28
C ARG A 16 40.28 -1.80 -14.83
N LEU A 17 41.45 -1.24 -14.54
CA LEU A 17 41.87 -0.98 -13.17
C LEU A 17 41.61 0.48 -12.83
N PHE A 18 40.86 0.75 -11.78
CA PHE A 18 40.70 2.07 -11.20
C PHE A 18 41.55 2.16 -9.95
N ASN A 19 42.63 2.93 -10.04
CA ASN A 19 43.43 3.32 -8.88
C ASN A 19 43.10 4.77 -8.55
N CYS A 20 42.51 4.99 -7.38
CA CYS A 20 42.24 6.31 -6.87
C CYS A 20 42.66 6.41 -5.42
N TRP A 21 42.79 7.65 -4.96
CA TRP A 21 42.83 7.94 -3.54
C TRP A 21 41.63 8.81 -3.22
N PHE A 22 41.15 8.71 -1.99
CA PHE A 22 40.12 9.59 -1.51
C PHE A 22 40.52 10.25 -0.20
N THR A 23 40.01 11.45 -0.03
CA THR A 23 40.11 12.26 1.17
C THR A 23 38.73 12.71 1.58
N TRP A 24 38.56 13.10 2.83
CA TRP A 24 37.30 13.57 3.36
C TRP A 24 37.53 14.76 4.27
N ASP A 25 36.50 15.59 4.38
CA ASP A 25 36.46 16.71 5.32
C ASP A 25 35.01 16.96 5.73
N HIS A 26 34.78 17.95 6.59
CA HIS A 26 33.46 18.43 6.92
C HIS A 26 33.46 19.92 7.25
N TRP A 27 32.32 20.56 7.07
CA TRP A 27 32.08 21.92 7.53
C TRP A 27 30.65 22.09 8.04
N ILE A 28 30.36 23.28 8.55
CA ILE A 28 29.01 23.68 8.95
C ILE A 28 28.53 24.72 7.93
N GLU A 29 27.37 24.47 7.33
CA GLU A 29 26.69 25.37 6.40
C GLU A 29 25.27 25.57 6.91
N ASP A 30 24.87 26.81 7.17
CA ASP A 30 23.54 27.16 7.70
C ASP A 30 23.16 26.40 9.00
N GLY A 31 24.13 26.16 9.88
CA GLY A 31 23.94 25.39 11.12
C GLY A 31 23.84 23.87 10.93
N GLN A 32 23.98 23.38 9.70
CA GLN A 32 23.91 21.98 9.33
C GLN A 32 25.31 21.42 9.01
N LYS A 33 25.58 20.19 9.45
CA LYS A 33 26.87 19.55 9.21
C LYS A 33 26.91 18.94 7.81
N VAL A 34 27.92 19.32 7.03
CA VAL A 34 28.15 18.81 5.68
C VAL A 34 29.45 18.04 5.66
N TYR A 35 29.40 16.80 5.21
CA TYR A 35 30.56 15.93 5.01
C TYR A 35 30.88 15.84 3.53
N ILE A 36 32.16 15.86 3.20
CA ILE A 36 32.64 15.70 1.83
C ILE A 36 33.57 14.52 1.74
N ILE A 37 33.45 13.75 0.66
CA ILE A 37 34.40 12.71 0.28
C ILE A 37 34.80 12.98 -1.17
N ALA A 38 36.06 13.33 -1.38
CA ALA A 38 36.63 13.60 -2.68
C ALA A 38 37.46 12.40 -3.15
N PHE A 39 37.22 11.94 -4.37
CA PHE A 39 37.93 10.88 -5.05
C PHE A 39 38.80 11.50 -6.15
N CYS A 40 40.10 11.22 -6.11
CA CYS A 40 41.09 11.72 -7.05
C CYS A 40 41.90 10.57 -7.68
N PRO A 41 42.35 10.71 -8.94
CA PRO A 41 43.19 9.72 -9.60
C PRO A 41 44.51 9.51 -8.86
N MET A 42 45.05 8.29 -8.92
CA MET A 42 46.31 7.98 -8.27
C MET A 42 47.51 8.77 -8.83
N SER A 43 47.42 9.26 -10.07
CA SER A 43 48.42 10.15 -10.67
C SER A 43 48.58 11.48 -9.93
N GLU A 44 47.59 11.88 -9.14
CA GLU A 44 47.60 13.12 -8.36
C GLU A 44 47.96 12.88 -6.89
N TYR A 45 48.30 11.65 -6.52
CA TYR A 45 48.67 11.31 -5.15
C TYR A 45 50.13 11.67 -4.87
N MET A 46 50.36 12.53 -3.88
CA MET A 46 51.69 13.03 -3.51
C MET A 46 52.47 12.08 -2.59
N GLY A 47 51.85 11.01 -2.09
CA GLY A 47 52.48 10.00 -1.23
C GLY A 47 52.95 8.76 -2.02
N THR A 48 53.47 7.76 -1.32
CA THR A 48 53.92 6.51 -1.94
C THR A 48 52.73 5.65 -2.39
N PRO A 49 52.57 5.36 -3.69
CA PRO A 49 51.49 4.51 -4.17
C PRO A 49 51.66 3.05 -3.76
N HIS A 50 50.59 2.41 -3.33
CA HIS A 50 50.52 0.97 -3.15
C HIS A 50 50.31 0.30 -4.51
N ARG A 51 51.17 -0.66 -4.85
CA ARG A 51 51.05 -1.43 -6.10
C ARG A 51 50.10 -2.60 -5.91
N VAL A 52 49.25 -2.82 -6.91
CA VAL A 52 48.30 -3.95 -6.93
C VAL A 52 48.85 -5.00 -7.87
N ASN A 53 49.02 -6.23 -7.39
CA ASN A 53 49.53 -7.34 -8.20
C ASN A 53 48.57 -7.65 -9.37
N GLY A 54 49.10 -7.79 -10.59
CA GLY A 54 48.35 -8.17 -11.80
C GLY A 54 47.83 -7.00 -12.65
N ASP A 55 48.26 -5.77 -12.36
CA ASP A 55 47.92 -4.55 -13.10
C ASP A 55 48.45 -4.53 -14.54
N GLU A 56 49.56 -5.24 -14.83
CA GLU A 56 50.19 -5.34 -16.16
C GLU A 56 49.23 -5.83 -17.27
N SER A 57 48.18 -6.56 -16.90
CA SER A 57 47.18 -7.12 -17.83
C SER A 57 45.96 -6.20 -18.06
N MET A 58 45.88 -5.06 -17.38
CA MET A 58 44.70 -4.19 -17.34
C MET A 58 45.02 -2.78 -17.87
N VAL A 59 43.99 -2.10 -18.40
CA VAL A 59 44.10 -0.68 -18.78
C VAL A 59 43.68 0.19 -17.60
N LEU A 60 44.49 1.19 -17.28
CA LEU A 60 44.17 2.14 -16.21
C LEU A 60 43.00 3.05 -16.64
N GLY A 61 41.90 3.00 -15.88
CA GLY A 61 40.82 3.98 -15.93
C GLY A 61 41.03 5.06 -14.87
N THR A 62 40.51 6.26 -15.12
CA THR A 62 40.56 7.35 -14.13
C THR A 62 39.17 7.68 -13.61
N THR A 63 39.10 8.07 -12.35
CA THR A 63 37.87 8.60 -11.77
C THR A 63 38.17 9.81 -10.91
N ARG A 64 37.32 10.83 -11.06
CA ARG A 64 37.25 12.01 -10.20
C ARG A 64 35.83 12.10 -9.67
N GLY A 65 35.67 12.31 -8.38
CA GLY A 65 34.32 12.40 -7.83
C GLY A 65 34.25 13.14 -6.51
N LEU A 66 33.05 13.63 -6.23
CA LEU A 66 32.70 14.30 -5.00
C LEU A 66 31.41 13.69 -4.47
N HIS A 67 31.43 13.33 -3.20
CA HIS A 67 30.23 12.98 -2.46
C HIS A 67 30.05 14.03 -1.36
N LEU A 68 28.86 14.64 -1.29
CA LEU A 68 28.46 15.55 -0.23
C LEU A 68 27.32 14.91 0.55
N LEU A 69 27.45 14.82 1.86
CA LEU A 69 26.39 14.38 2.76
C LEU A 69 26.06 15.54 3.69
N LYS A 70 24.91 16.19 3.48
CA LYS A 70 24.42 17.30 4.31
C LYS A 70 23.36 16.79 5.28
N GLU A 71 23.59 16.98 6.57
CA GLU A 71 22.58 16.68 7.60
C GLU A 71 21.51 17.77 7.57
N ILE A 72 20.27 17.45 7.23
CA ILE A 72 19.15 18.41 7.19
C ILE A 72 18.47 18.48 8.56
N THR A 73 18.26 17.31 9.18
CA THR A 73 17.75 17.16 10.55
C THR A 73 18.48 15.99 11.21
N LYS A 74 18.27 15.77 12.52
CA LYS A 74 18.81 14.61 13.26
C LYS A 74 18.58 13.27 12.55
N ASP A 75 17.51 13.20 11.76
CA ASP A 75 16.97 12.00 11.14
C ASP A 75 16.87 12.12 9.61
N THR A 76 17.52 13.11 8.99
CA THR A 76 17.45 13.34 7.54
C THR A 76 18.77 13.86 6.99
N CYS A 77 19.26 13.25 5.91
CA CYS A 77 20.41 13.75 5.17
C CYS A 77 20.12 13.92 3.67
N GLU A 78 20.82 14.86 3.05
CA GLU A 78 20.93 15.00 1.60
C GLU A 78 22.26 14.44 1.13
N TRP A 79 22.21 13.44 0.25
CA TRP A 79 23.41 12.89 -0.37
C TRP A 79 23.50 13.32 -1.83
N THR A 80 24.52 14.12 -2.13
CA THR A 80 24.89 14.53 -3.49
C THR A 80 26.11 13.76 -3.95
N ARG A 81 25.99 13.05 -5.07
CA ARG A 81 27.12 12.39 -5.72
C ARG A 81 27.34 13.00 -7.09
N ALA A 82 28.55 13.52 -7.31
CA ALA A 82 29.05 14.00 -8.59
C ALA A 82 30.29 13.20 -8.98
N GLN A 83 30.24 12.42 -10.07
CA GLN A 83 31.39 11.59 -10.45
C GLN A 83 31.62 11.61 -11.96
N CYS A 84 32.89 11.80 -12.33
CA CYS A 84 33.45 11.63 -13.66
C CYS A 84 34.28 10.34 -13.69
N VAL A 85 34.08 9.56 -14.74
CA VAL A 85 34.79 8.30 -14.97
C VAL A 85 35.27 8.30 -16.40
N ASP A 86 36.57 8.16 -16.59
CA ASP A 86 37.19 7.94 -17.89
C ASP A 86 37.67 6.49 -17.98
N LEU A 87 37.12 5.77 -18.94
CA LEU A 87 37.46 4.38 -19.20
C LEU A 87 38.64 4.24 -20.15
N ASN A 88 39.13 5.32 -20.75
CA ASN A 88 40.20 5.30 -21.75
C ASN A 88 39.87 4.30 -22.89
N ILE A 89 38.69 4.47 -23.52
CA ILE A 89 38.20 3.65 -24.64
C ILE A 89 37.85 4.58 -25.79
N SER A 90 38.46 4.36 -26.95
CA SER A 90 38.09 5.04 -28.20
C SER A 90 36.94 4.29 -28.87
N GLY A 91 35.88 5.01 -29.25
CA GLY A 91 34.72 4.45 -29.97
C GLY A 91 33.95 3.43 -29.12
N VAL A 92 33.06 3.91 -28.25
CA VAL A 92 32.33 3.04 -27.32
C VAL A 92 31.10 2.41 -28.00
N PRO A 93 31.03 1.07 -28.16
CA PRO A 93 29.84 0.43 -28.71
C PRO A 93 28.68 0.42 -27.72
N THR A 94 27.46 0.41 -28.25
CA THR A 94 26.20 0.46 -27.48
C THR A 94 26.08 -0.67 -26.44
N SER A 95 26.62 -1.85 -26.71
CA SER A 95 26.63 -2.98 -25.78
C SER A 95 27.42 -2.69 -24.50
N LEU A 96 28.55 -2.00 -24.62
CA LEU A 96 29.40 -1.62 -23.50
C LEU A 96 28.75 -0.51 -22.67
N LEU A 97 28.11 0.47 -23.30
CA LEU A 97 27.31 1.49 -22.60
C LEU A 97 26.17 0.87 -21.78
N ASN A 98 25.45 -0.11 -22.35
CA ASN A 98 24.39 -0.83 -21.65
C ASN A 98 24.91 -1.60 -20.43
N PHE A 99 26.09 -2.24 -20.54
CA PHE A 99 26.74 -2.93 -19.43
C PHE A 99 27.13 -1.98 -18.30
N LEU A 100 27.76 -0.85 -18.65
CA LEU A 100 28.16 0.18 -17.69
C LEU A 100 26.96 0.78 -16.97
N ALA A 101 25.87 1.07 -17.70
CA ALA A 101 24.61 1.54 -17.12
C ALA A 101 24.07 0.52 -16.10
N LYS A 102 23.95 -0.76 -16.47
CA LYS A 102 23.50 -1.83 -15.56
C LYS A 102 24.37 -1.97 -14.31
N GLN A 103 25.69 -1.86 -14.46
CA GLN A 103 26.61 -1.93 -13.31
C GLN A 103 26.42 -0.75 -12.34
N GLN A 104 26.10 0.44 -12.85
CA GLN A 104 25.74 1.59 -12.02
C GLN A 104 24.42 1.35 -11.27
N LEU A 105 23.40 0.81 -11.94
CA LEU A 105 22.14 0.41 -11.28
C LEU A 105 22.41 -0.54 -10.10
N SER A 106 23.20 -1.59 -10.32
CA SER A 106 23.52 -2.57 -9.28
C SER A 106 24.27 -1.97 -8.09
N LYS A 107 25.18 -1.01 -8.31
CA LYS A 107 25.85 -0.30 -7.22
C LYS A 107 24.90 0.57 -6.43
N THR A 108 23.95 1.23 -7.09
CA THR A 108 22.93 2.01 -6.40
C THR A 108 21.96 1.11 -5.64
N ASN A 109 21.57 -0.04 -6.19
CA ASN A 109 20.77 -1.05 -5.48
C ASN A 109 21.50 -1.59 -4.24
N LYS A 110 22.82 -1.76 -4.30
CA LYS A 110 23.62 -2.16 -3.13
C LYS A 110 23.70 -1.05 -2.08
N VAL A 111 23.71 0.21 -2.51
CA VAL A 111 23.62 1.36 -1.61
C VAL A 111 22.22 1.45 -0.98
N GLN A 112 21.17 1.18 -1.75
CA GLN A 112 19.78 1.02 -1.31
C GLN A 112 19.63 -0.11 -0.25
N GLU A 113 20.29 -1.26 -0.44
CA GLU A 113 20.31 -2.34 0.56
C GLU A 113 21.09 -1.95 1.83
N ASN A 114 22.23 -1.27 1.69
CA ASN A 114 23.08 -0.89 2.83
C ASN A 114 22.48 0.25 3.69
N PHE A 115 21.62 1.09 3.11
CA PHE A 115 20.92 2.16 3.83
C PHE A 115 19.50 1.78 4.28
N ARG A 116 19.14 0.49 4.21
CA ARG A 116 17.90 -0.07 4.75
C ARG A 116 17.83 0.21 6.27
N ARG A 117 17.11 1.27 6.71
CA ARG A 117 16.98 1.62 8.14
C ARG A 117 15.60 2.18 8.53
N ASN A 118 15.03 1.52 9.52
CA ASN A 118 14.08 1.90 10.59
C ASN A 118 13.62 3.38 10.67
N GLY A 119 12.71 3.83 9.79
CA GLY A 119 11.87 5.01 10.07
C GLY A 119 12.44 6.41 9.78
N LEU A 120 13.59 6.56 9.11
CA LEU A 120 14.22 7.87 8.82
C LEU A 120 13.98 8.34 7.37
N LYS A 121 13.90 9.66 7.12
CA LYS A 121 13.66 10.26 5.79
C LYS A 121 14.98 10.68 5.13
N THR A 122 15.15 10.53 3.81
CA THR A 122 16.40 10.90 3.11
C THR A 122 16.09 11.50 1.74
N LYS A 123 16.78 12.59 1.39
CA LYS A 123 16.71 13.21 0.05
C LYS A 123 17.97 12.83 -0.72
N VAL A 124 17.83 12.27 -1.92
CA VAL A 124 18.99 11.86 -2.74
C VAL A 124 19.04 12.69 -4.01
N THR A 125 20.17 13.37 -4.22
CA THR A 125 20.44 14.17 -5.42
C THR A 125 21.60 13.51 -6.18
N MET A 126 21.36 12.97 -7.37
CA MET A 126 22.42 12.34 -8.18
C MET A 126 22.76 13.20 -9.40
N ILE A 127 24.02 13.61 -9.52
CA ILE A 127 24.56 14.35 -10.66
C ILE A 127 25.64 13.49 -11.31
N GLN A 128 25.46 13.07 -12.55
CA GLN A 128 26.43 12.18 -13.20
C GLN A 128 26.91 12.76 -14.53
N ARG A 129 28.24 12.81 -14.70
CA ARG A 129 28.89 13.12 -15.97
C ARG A 129 29.75 11.93 -16.37
N ILE A 130 29.38 11.27 -17.45
CA ILE A 130 30.18 10.18 -18.03
C ILE A 130 30.90 10.75 -19.24
N ASP A 131 32.23 10.72 -19.22
CA ASP A 131 33.05 11.16 -20.34
C ASP A 131 33.68 9.91 -20.97
N VAL A 132 33.27 9.61 -22.20
CA VAL A 132 33.74 8.46 -22.99
C VAL A 132 34.32 9.01 -24.28
N ASN A 133 35.48 9.66 -24.16
CA ASN A 133 36.34 10.26 -25.20
C ASN A 133 35.99 9.87 -26.66
N GLY A 134 34.91 10.46 -27.20
CA GLY A 134 34.27 10.06 -28.46
C GLY A 134 32.86 10.67 -28.64
N ILE A 135 32.33 10.62 -29.87
CA ILE A 135 31.00 11.16 -30.20
C ILE A 135 29.92 10.20 -29.71
N ILE A 136 29.17 10.59 -28.66
CA ILE A 136 27.95 9.87 -28.25
C ILE A 136 26.77 10.47 -29.02
N PRO A 137 26.03 9.68 -29.82
CA PRO A 137 24.85 10.19 -30.52
C PRO A 137 23.76 10.65 -29.54
N THR A 138 23.17 11.83 -29.78
CA THR A 138 22.14 12.44 -28.90
C THR A 138 20.93 11.54 -28.70
N TRP A 139 20.49 10.81 -29.74
CA TRP A 139 19.37 9.87 -29.63
C TRP A 139 19.62 8.77 -28.59
N LEU A 140 20.88 8.35 -28.44
CA LEU A 140 21.27 7.32 -27.46
C LEU A 140 21.29 7.89 -26.04
N VAL A 141 21.66 9.16 -25.87
CA VAL A 141 21.55 9.88 -24.59
C VAL A 141 20.09 10.01 -24.17
N SER A 142 19.23 10.50 -25.07
CA SER A 142 17.78 10.68 -24.80
C SER A 142 17.06 9.37 -24.46
N GLN A 143 17.46 8.24 -25.05
CA GLN A 143 16.87 6.93 -24.74
C GLN A 143 17.31 6.38 -23.37
N LYS A 144 18.52 6.74 -22.89
CA LYS A 144 19.15 6.10 -21.73
C LYS A 144 19.14 6.96 -20.47
N VAL A 145 18.95 8.27 -20.58
CA VAL A 145 18.73 9.17 -19.44
C VAL A 145 17.51 8.75 -18.60
N PRO A 146 16.32 8.44 -19.16
CA PRO A 146 15.20 7.93 -18.37
C PRO A 146 15.52 6.62 -17.64
N TYR A 147 16.31 5.73 -18.24
CA TYR A 147 16.75 4.47 -17.61
C TYR A 147 17.72 4.72 -16.44
N ALA A 148 18.68 5.63 -16.59
CA ALA A 148 19.57 6.03 -15.52
C ALA A 148 18.82 6.76 -14.37
N LEU A 149 17.83 7.59 -14.71
CA LEU A 149 16.97 8.29 -13.76
C LEU A 149 15.92 7.36 -13.11
N SER A 150 15.57 6.23 -13.73
CA SER A 150 14.67 5.23 -13.14
C SER A 150 15.20 4.65 -11.83
N VAL A 151 16.50 4.82 -11.54
CA VAL A 151 17.12 4.49 -10.26
C VAL A 151 16.62 5.38 -9.14
N LEU A 152 16.49 6.69 -9.40
CA LEU A 152 15.96 7.63 -8.44
C LEU A 152 14.47 7.37 -8.20
N GLN A 153 13.74 6.98 -9.24
CA GLN A 153 12.36 6.54 -9.12
C GLN A 153 12.25 5.26 -8.27
N GLN A 154 13.06 4.22 -8.55
CA GLN A 154 13.09 2.98 -7.78
C GLN A 154 13.53 3.18 -6.32
N ALA A 155 14.49 4.07 -6.06
CA ALA A 155 14.88 4.44 -4.72
C ALA A 155 13.76 5.21 -4.01
N ALA A 156 13.11 6.17 -4.67
CA ALA A 156 11.97 6.89 -4.13
C ALA A 156 10.76 5.97 -3.86
N ASP A 157 10.54 4.97 -4.71
CA ASP A 157 9.51 3.94 -4.53
C ASP A 157 9.87 2.98 -3.39
N TYR A 158 11.16 2.69 -3.17
CA TYR A 158 11.65 1.84 -2.09
C TYR A 158 11.66 2.51 -0.71
N PHE A 159 12.02 3.78 -0.64
CA PHE A 159 11.94 4.57 0.60
C PHE A 159 10.51 5.06 0.89
N ARG A 160 9.55 4.73 0.03
CA ARG A 160 8.14 5.04 0.20
C ARG A 160 7.58 4.13 1.29
N GLN A 161 7.52 4.64 2.51
CA GLN A 161 6.85 3.98 3.65
C GLN A 161 5.33 4.18 3.58
N ASP A 162 4.73 4.05 2.39
CA ASP A 162 3.29 4.29 2.22
C ASP A 162 2.49 3.37 3.14
N ASP A 163 2.88 2.11 3.26
CA ASP A 163 2.23 1.12 4.14
C ASP A 163 2.32 1.49 5.63
N LEU A 164 3.47 2.02 6.10
CA LEU A 164 3.63 2.41 7.51
C LEU A 164 2.88 3.70 7.84
N VAL A 165 2.89 4.66 6.91
CA VAL A 165 2.15 5.91 7.06
C VAL A 165 0.65 5.61 7.06
N GLU A 166 0.17 4.78 6.14
CA GLU A 166 -1.23 4.37 6.07
C GLU A 166 -1.65 3.56 7.31
N ALA A 167 -0.79 2.66 7.80
CA ALA A 167 -1.05 1.93 9.05
C ALA A 167 -1.16 2.87 10.26
N GLU A 168 -0.32 3.90 10.35
CA GLU A 168 -0.38 4.88 11.43
C GLU A 168 -1.60 5.80 11.30
N GLU A 169 -1.94 6.27 10.09
CA GLU A 169 -3.15 7.05 9.83
C GLU A 169 -4.40 6.27 10.22
N LEU A 170 -4.47 4.99 9.85
CA LEU A 170 -5.56 4.08 10.22
C LEU A 170 -5.63 3.90 11.73
N ARG A 171 -4.49 3.66 12.39
CA ARG A 171 -4.42 3.51 13.85
C ARG A 171 -4.90 4.77 14.58
N VAL A 172 -4.44 5.95 14.16
CA VAL A 172 -4.83 7.24 14.77
C VAL A 172 -6.34 7.45 14.64
N LEU A 173 -6.90 7.26 13.45
CA LEU A 173 -8.33 7.45 13.24
C LEU A 173 -9.17 6.39 13.97
N SER A 174 -8.74 5.13 13.97
CA SER A 174 -9.41 4.04 14.70
C SER A 174 -9.49 4.33 16.21
N ASN A 175 -8.41 4.84 16.81
CA ASN A 175 -8.44 5.26 18.22
C ASN A 175 -9.42 6.41 18.45
N PHE A 176 -9.45 7.43 17.59
CA PHE A 176 -10.43 8.51 17.68
C PHE A 176 -11.87 8.00 17.63
N LEU A 177 -12.18 7.06 16.71
CA LEU A 177 -13.50 6.44 16.59
C LEU A 177 -13.89 5.62 17.84
N THR A 178 -12.89 5.07 18.54
CA THR A 178 -13.06 4.27 19.75
C THR A 178 -13.28 5.14 20.98
N GLU A 179 -12.45 6.16 21.15
CA GLU A 179 -12.29 6.91 22.41
C GLU A 179 -13.09 8.21 22.44
N GLU A 180 -13.18 8.93 21.32
CA GLU A 180 -13.71 10.30 21.29
C GLU A 180 -15.08 10.38 20.61
N LEU A 181 -15.31 9.65 19.52
CA LEU A 181 -16.54 9.77 18.71
C LEU A 181 -17.83 9.44 19.49
N LYS A 182 -17.76 8.58 20.50
CA LYS A 182 -18.94 8.15 21.28
C LYS A 182 -19.56 9.28 22.11
N ASP A 183 -18.74 10.25 22.51
CA ASP A 183 -19.17 11.40 23.32
C ASP A 183 -19.45 12.65 22.46
N GLU A 184 -19.38 12.52 21.13
CA GLU A 184 -19.54 13.63 20.20
C GLU A 184 -20.99 14.14 20.13
N VAL A 185 -21.16 15.45 19.94
CA VAL A 185 -22.47 16.11 19.89
C VAL A 185 -22.82 16.47 18.46
N TYR A 186 -23.88 15.84 17.95
CA TYR A 186 -24.34 16.01 16.57
C TYR A 186 -25.37 17.14 16.48
N THR A 187 -25.30 17.94 15.42
CA THR A 187 -26.29 18.98 15.12
C THR A 187 -27.63 18.37 14.69
N ALA A 188 -28.69 19.18 14.67
CA ALA A 188 -29.99 18.74 14.18
C ALA A 188 -29.92 18.35 12.69
N GLU A 189 -29.13 19.08 11.92
CA GLU A 189 -28.91 18.86 10.49
C GLU A 189 -28.16 17.55 10.22
N GLU A 190 -27.12 17.26 11.00
CA GLU A 190 -26.35 16.00 10.91
C GLU A 190 -27.22 14.78 11.26
N ASN A 191 -27.99 14.87 12.34
CA ASN A 191 -28.93 13.80 12.71
C ASN A 191 -29.99 13.59 11.62
N ALA A 192 -30.58 14.68 11.11
CA ALA A 192 -31.58 14.59 10.05
C ALA A 192 -31.00 14.01 8.75
N LEU A 193 -29.73 14.27 8.42
CA LEU A 193 -29.04 13.64 7.29
C LEU A 193 -28.93 12.14 7.50
N ILE A 194 -28.45 11.72 8.67
CA ILE A 194 -28.29 10.30 9.00
C ILE A 194 -29.64 9.59 8.91
N ASP A 195 -30.68 10.15 9.52
CA ASP A 195 -32.04 9.59 9.51
C ASP A 195 -32.57 9.47 8.07
N ARG A 196 -32.50 10.54 7.27
CA ARG A 196 -32.97 10.52 5.86
C ARG A 196 -32.28 9.45 5.02
N VAL A 197 -30.94 9.38 5.10
CA VAL A 197 -30.14 8.46 4.29
C VAL A 197 -30.34 7.02 4.77
N SER A 198 -30.30 6.78 6.08
CA SER A 198 -30.50 5.45 6.66
C SER A 198 -31.92 4.94 6.40
N GLU A 199 -32.97 5.71 6.70
CA GLU A 199 -34.35 5.29 6.45
C GLU A 199 -34.58 4.95 4.98
N LYS A 200 -34.09 5.78 4.05
CA LYS A 200 -34.25 5.54 2.61
C LYS A 200 -33.61 4.22 2.18
N LEU A 201 -32.52 3.82 2.85
CA LEU A 201 -31.73 2.64 2.50
C LEU A 201 -32.13 1.39 3.29
N ASP A 202 -32.58 1.50 4.54
CA ASP A 202 -33.20 0.42 5.30
C ASP A 202 -34.56 0.05 4.69
N ASN A 203 -35.34 1.02 4.20
CA ASN A 203 -36.57 0.77 3.45
C ASN A 203 -36.33 -0.01 2.13
N LEU A 204 -35.11 0.04 1.58
CA LEU A 204 -34.73 -0.80 0.43
C LEU A 204 -34.44 -2.25 0.86
N GLU A 205 -34.03 -2.48 2.11
CA GLU A 205 -33.88 -3.82 2.68
C GLU A 205 -35.24 -4.48 2.94
N GLU A 206 -36.19 -3.74 3.52
CA GLU A 206 -37.52 -4.26 3.86
C GLU A 206 -38.39 -4.56 2.63
N LYS A 207 -38.13 -3.90 1.50
CA LYS A 207 -38.79 -4.18 0.22
C LYS A 207 -38.12 -5.35 -0.52
N GLU A 208 -37.93 -6.47 0.19
CA GLU A 208 -37.54 -7.77 -0.37
C GLU A 208 -38.44 -8.09 -1.57
N GLY A 209 -37.88 -7.98 -2.78
CA GLY A 209 -38.60 -8.12 -4.05
C GLY A 209 -38.24 -7.06 -5.10
N THR A 210 -37.67 -5.92 -4.68
CA THR A 210 -37.28 -4.84 -5.62
C THR A 210 -35.85 -4.97 -6.14
N LEU A 211 -34.96 -5.60 -5.36
CA LEU A 211 -33.56 -5.84 -5.69
C LEU A 211 -33.37 -7.21 -6.35
N THR A 212 -32.63 -7.24 -7.45
CA THR A 212 -32.21 -8.45 -8.16
C THR A 212 -30.81 -8.86 -7.73
N LYS A 213 -30.63 -10.13 -7.36
CA LYS A 213 -29.32 -10.69 -7.03
C LYS A 213 -28.38 -10.62 -8.23
N VAL A 214 -27.14 -10.23 -7.99
CA VAL A 214 -26.08 -10.23 -9.01
C VAL A 214 -24.94 -11.12 -8.58
N VAL A 215 -24.32 -11.79 -9.55
CA VAL A 215 -23.13 -12.59 -9.30
C VAL A 215 -21.98 -11.64 -8.98
N SER A 216 -21.48 -11.72 -7.76
CA SER A 216 -20.24 -11.06 -7.36
C SER A 216 -19.04 -11.85 -7.88
N PRO A 217 -18.03 -11.19 -8.46
CA PRO A 217 -16.71 -11.80 -8.73
C PRO A 217 -16.00 -12.29 -7.47
N ASP A 218 -16.32 -11.71 -6.32
CA ASP A 218 -15.84 -12.13 -5.01
C ASP A 218 -16.89 -12.99 -4.31
N VAL A 219 -16.53 -14.24 -4.01
CA VAL A 219 -17.42 -15.22 -3.35
C VAL A 219 -17.82 -14.82 -1.92
N PHE A 220 -17.06 -13.96 -1.26
CA PHE A 220 -17.33 -13.50 0.10
C PHE A 220 -18.24 -12.26 0.15
N VAL A 221 -18.43 -11.59 -0.98
CA VAL A 221 -19.27 -10.39 -1.08
C VAL A 221 -20.58 -10.76 -1.77
N LYS A 222 -21.70 -10.55 -1.08
CA LYS A 222 -23.04 -10.71 -1.66
C LYS A 222 -23.47 -9.39 -2.26
N MET A 223 -24.04 -9.39 -3.46
CA MET A 223 -24.46 -8.18 -4.16
C MET A 223 -25.88 -8.30 -4.70
N ASP A 224 -26.66 -7.23 -4.52
CA ASP A 224 -27.99 -7.07 -5.09
C ASP A 224 -28.08 -5.69 -5.77
N THR A 225 -28.81 -5.60 -6.88
CA THR A 225 -29.01 -4.34 -7.59
C THR A 225 -30.44 -4.17 -8.07
N THR A 226 -30.89 -2.93 -8.19
CA THR A 226 -32.00 -2.57 -9.07
C THR A 226 -31.68 -1.28 -9.82
N VAL A 227 -32.42 -1.06 -10.90
CA VAL A 227 -32.34 0.17 -11.69
C VAL A 227 -33.71 0.78 -11.71
N VAL A 228 -33.86 1.91 -11.04
CA VAL A 228 -35.10 2.69 -11.06
C VAL A 228 -35.02 3.67 -12.22
N PHE A 229 -36.02 3.64 -13.08
CA PHE A 229 -36.18 4.63 -14.15
C PHE A 229 -37.12 5.71 -13.66
N ASP A 230 -36.62 6.94 -13.58
CA ASP A 230 -37.48 8.09 -13.34
C ASP A 230 -38.15 8.50 -14.66
N VAL A 231 -39.46 8.33 -14.72
CA VAL A 231 -40.28 8.64 -15.91
C VAL A 231 -40.38 10.15 -16.13
N VAL A 232 -40.28 10.95 -15.07
CA VAL A 232 -40.44 12.42 -15.11
C VAL A 232 -39.15 13.05 -15.63
N ASP A 233 -38.00 12.72 -15.02
CA ASP A 233 -36.71 13.35 -15.35
C ASP A 233 -35.91 12.60 -16.41
N HIS A 234 -36.41 11.46 -16.90
CA HIS A 234 -35.75 10.60 -17.89
C HIS A 234 -34.36 10.10 -17.44
N HIS A 235 -34.13 10.07 -16.13
CA HIS A 235 -32.88 9.64 -15.52
C HIS A 235 -32.98 8.21 -14.99
N LYS A 236 -31.83 7.54 -14.91
CA LYS A 236 -31.72 6.20 -14.35
C LYS A 236 -30.93 6.29 -13.06
N THR A 237 -31.60 6.00 -11.96
CA THR A 237 -30.96 5.84 -10.66
C THR A 237 -30.61 4.38 -10.46
N MET A 238 -29.32 4.13 -10.30
CA MET A 238 -28.78 2.82 -9.97
C MET A 238 -28.84 2.66 -8.46
N ILE A 239 -29.38 1.55 -7.98
CA ILE A 239 -29.37 1.19 -6.57
C ILE A 239 -28.61 -0.12 -6.43
N GLY A 240 -27.53 -0.10 -5.66
CA GLY A 240 -26.71 -1.26 -5.39
C GLY A 240 -26.59 -1.49 -3.90
N ARG A 241 -26.61 -2.75 -3.48
CA ARG A 241 -26.30 -3.20 -2.13
C ARG A 241 -25.22 -4.26 -2.21
N ALA A 242 -24.23 -4.17 -1.33
CA ALA A 242 -23.26 -5.22 -1.09
C ALA A 242 -23.13 -5.49 0.41
N VAL A 243 -22.92 -6.75 0.77
CA VAL A 243 -22.77 -7.17 2.17
C VAL A 243 -21.60 -8.15 2.28
N THR A 244 -20.76 -7.96 3.30
CA THR A 244 -19.66 -8.87 3.65
C THR A 244 -19.41 -8.90 5.16
N VAL A 245 -18.64 -9.87 5.62
CA VAL A 245 -18.08 -9.91 6.98
C VAL A 245 -16.56 -9.77 6.89
N LEU A 246 -15.97 -8.99 7.79
CA LEU A 246 -14.55 -8.65 7.83
C LEU A 246 -13.93 -9.11 9.16
N ASP A 247 -12.68 -9.57 9.11
CA ASP A 247 -11.86 -9.96 10.28
C ASP A 247 -11.16 -8.75 10.93
N ALA A 248 -11.93 -7.70 11.20
CA ALA A 248 -11.47 -6.43 11.77
C ALA A 248 -12.55 -5.81 12.68
N SER A 249 -12.14 -4.84 13.53
CA SER A 249 -13.06 -4.07 14.36
C SER A 249 -13.90 -3.10 13.52
N VAL A 250 -15.01 -2.60 14.08
CA VAL A 250 -15.87 -1.61 13.44
C VAL A 250 -15.06 -0.34 13.16
N GLU A 251 -14.26 0.07 14.13
CA GLU A 251 -13.43 1.28 14.10
C GLU A 251 -12.36 1.21 13.02
N ASP A 252 -11.68 0.06 12.85
CA ASP A 252 -10.70 -0.12 11.78
C ASP A 252 -11.37 -0.08 10.39
N CYS A 253 -12.54 -0.72 10.25
CA CYS A 253 -13.28 -0.73 8.99
C CYS A 253 -13.73 0.69 8.59
N VAL A 254 -14.25 1.45 9.55
CA VAL A 254 -14.71 2.83 9.35
C VAL A 254 -13.51 3.77 9.13
N ALA A 255 -12.41 3.61 9.87
CA ALA A 255 -11.20 4.37 9.64
C ALA A 255 -10.70 4.17 8.20
N TRP A 256 -10.70 2.93 7.72
CA TRP A 256 -10.37 2.64 6.33
C TRP A 256 -11.34 3.36 5.38
N GLU A 257 -12.65 3.34 5.59
CA GLU A 257 -13.64 4.06 4.75
C GLU A 257 -13.33 5.57 4.65
N LEU A 258 -13.10 6.21 5.80
CA LEU A 258 -12.92 7.66 5.92
C LEU A 258 -11.59 8.14 5.36
N LEU A 259 -10.55 7.30 5.41
CA LEU A 259 -9.25 7.55 4.77
C LEU A 259 -9.37 7.38 3.25
N ARG A 260 -10.01 8.32 2.56
CA ARG A 260 -10.30 8.26 1.11
C ARG A 260 -9.16 8.75 0.21
N VAL A 261 -8.24 9.54 0.76
CA VAL A 261 -7.15 10.24 0.06
C VAL A 261 -5.75 9.72 0.41
N THR A 262 -5.67 8.49 0.95
CA THR A 262 -4.37 7.82 1.13
C THR A 262 -3.66 7.66 -0.21
N ARG A 263 -2.34 7.60 -0.19
CA ARG A 263 -1.54 7.47 -1.43
C ARG A 263 -1.93 6.22 -2.22
N ALA A 264 -2.15 5.10 -1.54
CA ALA A 264 -2.59 3.85 -2.16
C ALA A 264 -3.93 4.02 -2.89
N LYS A 265 -4.93 4.61 -2.23
CA LYS A 265 -6.25 4.85 -2.84
C LYS A 265 -6.21 5.87 -3.96
N MET A 266 -5.43 6.95 -3.81
CA MET A 266 -5.24 7.96 -4.86
C MET A 266 -4.57 7.36 -6.10
N LYS A 267 -3.51 6.56 -5.91
CA LYS A 267 -2.82 5.85 -6.99
C LYS A 267 -3.78 4.92 -7.72
N LYS A 268 -4.46 4.04 -6.98
CA LYS A 268 -5.45 3.11 -7.54
C LYS A 268 -6.53 3.85 -8.33
N GLN A 269 -7.06 4.94 -7.76
CA GLN A 269 -8.08 5.73 -8.42
C GLN A 269 -7.59 6.32 -9.75
N LEU A 270 -6.41 6.97 -9.75
CA LEU A 270 -5.85 7.63 -10.93
C LEU A 270 -5.45 6.62 -12.02
N GLU A 271 -4.82 5.52 -11.64
CA GLU A 271 -4.23 4.54 -12.57
C GLU A 271 -5.26 3.51 -13.09
N GLU A 272 -6.17 3.06 -12.23
CA GLU A 272 -7.05 1.92 -12.54
C GLU A 272 -8.52 2.34 -12.74
N GLN A 273 -8.96 3.41 -12.08
CA GLN A 273 -10.38 3.76 -11.98
C GLN A 273 -10.79 4.97 -12.81
N GLY A 274 -9.86 5.55 -13.58
CA GLY A 274 -10.11 6.74 -14.39
C GLY A 274 -10.29 8.02 -13.57
N GLY A 275 -9.82 8.03 -12.31
CA GLY A 275 -9.83 9.20 -11.45
C GLY A 275 -9.04 10.37 -12.06
N LEU A 276 -9.52 11.58 -11.79
CA LEU A 276 -8.87 12.82 -12.20
C LEU A 276 -8.55 13.71 -11.00
N ALA A 277 -9.43 13.71 -10.00
CA ALA A 277 -9.25 14.43 -8.76
C ALA A 277 -10.05 13.74 -7.65
N ARG A 278 -9.53 13.78 -6.43
CA ARG A 278 -10.23 13.39 -5.22
C ARG A 278 -9.70 14.19 -4.05
N THR A 279 -10.60 14.76 -3.27
CA THR A 279 -10.30 15.61 -2.12
C THR A 279 -11.28 15.35 -1.00
N VAL A 280 -10.79 15.54 0.22
CA VAL A 280 -11.59 15.48 1.45
C VAL A 280 -11.32 16.78 2.18
N THR A 281 -12.38 17.54 2.48
CA THR A 281 -12.30 18.75 3.28
C THR A 281 -12.98 18.49 4.62
N PRO A 282 -12.24 18.36 5.73
CA PRO A 282 -12.83 18.12 7.03
C PRO A 282 -13.67 19.34 7.46
N ILE A 283 -14.84 19.08 8.06
CA ILE A 283 -15.67 20.12 8.69
C ILE A 283 -15.48 20.07 10.20
N ASN A 284 -15.60 18.88 10.79
CA ASN A 284 -15.42 18.59 12.22
C ASN A 284 -14.90 17.14 12.39
N GLY A 285 -14.90 16.62 13.63
CA GLY A 285 -14.41 15.27 13.94
C GLY A 285 -15.27 14.14 13.39
N HIS A 286 -16.48 14.42 12.91
CA HIS A 286 -17.49 13.44 12.49
C HIS A 286 -18.13 13.74 11.14
N SER A 287 -17.60 14.71 10.40
CA SER A 287 -18.07 15.06 9.06
C SER A 287 -17.00 15.68 8.15
N HIS A 288 -17.14 15.43 6.85
CA HIS A 288 -16.28 16.02 5.83
C HIS A 288 -17.01 16.17 4.49
N ILE A 289 -16.55 17.09 3.65
CA ILE A 289 -16.97 17.17 2.26
C ILE A 289 -16.06 16.27 1.43
N PHE A 290 -16.65 15.28 0.76
CA PHE A 290 -15.97 14.39 -0.17
C PHE A 290 -16.21 14.85 -1.60
N GLN A 291 -15.12 15.01 -2.34
CA GLN A 291 -15.13 15.48 -3.71
C GLN A 291 -14.39 14.46 -4.58
N ASN A 292 -15.00 14.09 -5.70
CA ASN A 292 -14.46 13.05 -6.55
C ASN A 292 -14.75 13.34 -8.02
N CYS A 293 -13.76 13.12 -8.89
CA CYS A 293 -13.87 13.36 -10.32
C CYS A 293 -13.33 12.15 -11.10
N ILE A 294 -14.17 11.59 -11.98
CA ILE A 294 -13.87 10.36 -12.72
C ILE A 294 -14.21 10.54 -14.20
N ASP A 295 -13.27 10.17 -15.07
CA ASP A 295 -13.53 9.89 -16.47
C ASP A 295 -13.96 8.42 -16.58
N LEU A 296 -15.25 8.18 -16.88
CA LEU A 296 -15.82 6.83 -16.97
C LEU A 296 -15.22 5.97 -18.10
N LYS A 297 -14.38 6.56 -18.95
CA LYS A 297 -13.72 5.94 -20.12
C LYS A 297 -14.69 5.37 -21.14
N VAL A 298 -15.88 5.96 -21.22
CA VAL A 298 -16.90 5.62 -22.23
C VAL A 298 -16.85 6.70 -23.32
N PRO A 299 -16.72 6.32 -24.61
CA PRO A 299 -16.71 7.29 -25.70
C PRO A 299 -17.90 8.25 -25.62
N SER A 300 -17.65 9.54 -25.85
CA SER A 300 -18.63 10.63 -25.80
C SER A 300 -19.24 10.94 -24.42
N PHE A 301 -18.87 10.22 -23.37
CA PHE A 301 -19.31 10.58 -22.02
C PHE A 301 -18.46 11.75 -21.49
N ALA A 302 -19.16 12.76 -20.98
CA ALA A 302 -18.57 13.82 -20.18
C ALA A 302 -17.94 13.26 -18.89
N ILE A 303 -17.00 14.00 -18.32
CA ILE A 303 -16.41 13.69 -17.03
C ILE A 303 -17.50 13.81 -15.96
N ARG A 304 -17.48 12.91 -14.96
CA ARG A 304 -18.39 12.96 -13.82
C ARG A 304 -17.70 13.51 -12.60
N GLU A 305 -18.37 14.45 -11.94
CA GLU A 305 -17.97 14.98 -10.65
C GLU A 305 -19.06 14.68 -9.61
N TRP A 306 -18.63 14.38 -8.39
CA TRP A 306 -19.48 14.22 -7.22
C TRP A 306 -18.94 15.12 -6.11
N VAL A 307 -19.86 15.72 -5.37
CA VAL A 307 -19.58 16.48 -4.15
C VAL A 307 -20.63 16.05 -3.15
N GLY A 308 -20.19 15.46 -2.05
CA GLY A 308 -21.09 14.96 -1.03
C GLY A 308 -20.64 15.34 0.37
N LEU A 309 -21.60 15.58 1.24
CA LEU A 309 -21.39 15.74 2.67
C LEU A 309 -21.42 14.35 3.29
N CYS A 310 -20.32 13.95 3.90
CA CYS A 310 -20.17 12.69 4.60
C CYS A 310 -20.26 12.95 6.11
N VAL A 311 -21.10 12.20 6.82
CA VAL A 311 -21.25 12.23 8.29
C VAL A 311 -21.19 10.81 8.81
N TRP A 312 -20.54 10.59 9.94
CA TRP A 312 -20.47 9.27 10.58
C TRP A 312 -20.79 9.33 12.07
N LYS A 313 -21.47 8.29 12.57
CA LYS A 313 -22.02 8.29 13.93
C LYS A 313 -22.19 6.87 14.48
N TRP A 314 -21.91 6.68 15.76
CA TRP A 314 -22.42 5.53 16.52
C TRP A 314 -23.92 5.70 16.76
N VAL A 315 -24.73 4.80 16.23
CA VAL A 315 -26.19 4.81 16.45
C VAL A 315 -26.60 3.98 17.67
N ASP A 316 -25.74 3.05 18.06
CA ASP A 316 -25.82 2.27 19.30
C ASP A 316 -24.40 1.79 19.70
N GLU A 317 -24.29 0.92 20.72
CA GLU A 317 -23.01 0.40 21.24
C GLU A 317 -22.26 -0.51 20.25
N TYR A 318 -22.95 -1.06 19.26
CA TYR A 318 -22.45 -2.10 18.34
C TYR A 318 -22.46 -1.65 16.87
N THR A 319 -23.13 -0.54 16.55
CA THR A 319 -23.37 -0.10 15.17
C THR A 319 -22.87 1.31 14.94
N LEU A 320 -21.94 1.44 13.98
CA LEU A 320 -21.49 2.71 13.46
C LEU A 320 -21.99 2.85 12.02
N VAL A 321 -22.58 4.00 11.70
CA VAL A 321 -23.05 4.32 10.34
C VAL A 321 -22.24 5.44 9.71
N VAL A 322 -21.98 5.33 8.42
CA VAL A 322 -21.43 6.41 7.60
C VAL A 322 -22.46 6.74 6.53
N CYS A 323 -22.85 8.00 6.42
CA CYS A 323 -23.82 8.49 5.45
C CYS A 323 -23.17 9.54 4.57
N LEU A 324 -23.45 9.49 3.27
CA LEU A 324 -23.07 10.51 2.31
C LEU A 324 -24.29 10.92 1.51
N GLU A 325 -24.57 12.22 1.46
CA GLU A 325 -25.58 12.82 0.59
C GLU A 325 -24.95 13.90 -0.30
N ASP A 326 -25.65 14.28 -1.38
CA ASP A 326 -25.19 15.34 -2.28
C ASP A 326 -25.04 16.67 -1.53
N TYR A 327 -24.00 17.42 -1.87
CA TYR A 327 -23.74 18.74 -1.29
C TYR A 327 -23.70 19.80 -2.39
N GLU A 328 -24.54 20.84 -2.23
CA GLU A 328 -24.86 21.81 -3.30
C GLU A 328 -23.82 22.91 -3.51
N ASP A 329 -22.67 22.90 -2.82
CA ASP A 329 -21.67 23.96 -2.98
C ASP A 329 -20.96 23.97 -4.35
N GLU A 330 -20.60 25.18 -4.77
CA GLU A 330 -19.77 25.44 -5.94
C GLU A 330 -18.32 25.03 -5.69
N VAL A 331 -18.01 23.77 -5.99
CA VAL A 331 -16.64 23.27 -6.00
C VAL A 331 -16.05 23.39 -7.40
N ARG A 332 -14.88 24.05 -7.50
CA ARG A 332 -14.11 24.11 -8.74
C ARG A 332 -13.08 22.99 -8.80
N PHE A 333 -13.38 21.92 -9.52
CA PHE A 333 -12.38 20.93 -9.89
C PHE A 333 -11.36 21.53 -10.89
N PRO A 334 -10.11 21.03 -10.93
CA PRO A 334 -9.18 21.40 -11.98
C PRO A 334 -9.83 21.11 -13.34
N LYS A 335 -9.94 22.13 -14.21
CA LYS A 335 -10.50 21.97 -15.56
C LYS A 335 -9.72 20.86 -16.26
N GLY A 336 -10.42 19.79 -16.60
CA GLY A 336 -9.86 18.64 -17.29
C GLY A 336 -9.22 19.12 -18.58
N GLY A 337 -7.97 18.71 -18.80
CA GLY A 337 -7.30 18.99 -20.05
C GLY A 337 -8.15 18.52 -21.24
N ALA A 338 -8.15 19.34 -22.31
CA ALA A 338 -8.73 19.04 -23.61
C ALA A 338 -10.28 19.09 -23.74
N GLY A 339 -10.94 20.13 -23.24
CA GLY A 339 -12.28 20.51 -23.75
C GLY A 339 -13.44 19.54 -23.43
N LYS A 340 -13.25 18.57 -22.54
CA LYS A 340 -14.34 17.70 -22.06
C LYS A 340 -15.24 18.49 -21.09
N LYS A 341 -16.57 18.40 -21.30
CA LYS A 341 -17.58 18.94 -20.38
C LYS A 341 -17.60 18.12 -19.08
N TYR A 342 -17.89 18.81 -17.97
CA TYR A 342 -18.15 18.21 -16.66
C TYR A 342 -19.66 18.10 -16.45
N ILE A 343 -20.10 16.97 -15.89
CA ILE A 343 -21.49 16.76 -15.46
C ILE A 343 -21.45 16.37 -13.99
N ARG A 344 -22.13 17.16 -13.15
CA ARG A 344 -22.36 16.84 -11.74
C ARG A 344 -23.30 15.64 -11.67
N ALA A 345 -22.75 14.51 -11.25
CA ALA A 345 -23.53 13.33 -10.89
C ALA A 345 -23.99 13.45 -9.45
N SER A 346 -25.03 12.70 -9.11
CA SER A 346 -25.64 12.63 -7.78
C SER A 346 -25.37 11.24 -7.20
N ALA A 347 -25.00 11.20 -5.92
CA ALA A 347 -24.82 9.95 -5.20
C ALA A 347 -25.20 10.09 -3.73
N GLU A 348 -25.99 9.14 -3.26
CA GLU A 348 -26.23 8.92 -1.83
C GLU A 348 -25.66 7.56 -1.45
N SER A 349 -24.92 7.50 -0.35
CA SER A 349 -24.28 6.27 0.10
C SER A 349 -24.48 6.06 1.59
N TYR A 350 -24.68 4.81 1.98
CA TYR A 350 -24.83 4.39 3.36
C TYR A 350 -23.94 3.18 3.60
N TRP A 351 -23.18 3.25 4.68
CA TRP A 351 -22.43 2.12 5.20
C TRP A 351 -22.91 1.87 6.63
N LYS A 352 -23.28 0.63 6.91
CA LYS A 352 -23.61 0.14 8.24
C LYS A 352 -22.55 -0.85 8.67
N TYR A 353 -21.87 -0.55 9.76
CA TYR A 353 -20.83 -1.39 10.35
C TYR A 353 -21.35 -1.94 11.67
N GLU A 354 -21.56 -3.25 11.72
CA GLU A 354 -22.16 -3.93 12.87
C GLU A 354 -21.14 -4.88 13.49
N LYS A 355 -20.85 -4.66 14.77
CA LYS A 355 -19.99 -5.55 15.55
C LYS A 355 -20.64 -6.92 15.68
N LEU A 356 -19.90 -7.96 15.30
CA LEU A 356 -20.27 -9.35 15.51
C LEU A 356 -19.49 -9.95 16.69
N ALA A 357 -19.87 -11.17 17.08
CA ALA A 357 -19.08 -11.94 18.02
C ALA A 357 -17.70 -12.25 17.42
N ASP A 358 -16.67 -12.14 18.24
CA ASP A 358 -15.30 -12.46 17.84
C ASP A 358 -15.23 -13.90 17.29
N SER A 359 -14.56 -14.05 16.16
CA SER A 359 -14.32 -15.35 15.54
C SER A 359 -12.88 -15.74 15.81
N LYS A 360 -12.68 -16.83 16.56
CA LYS A 360 -11.35 -17.39 16.88
C LYS A 360 -10.42 -16.39 17.56
N GLY A 361 -10.94 -15.39 18.28
CA GLY A 361 -10.16 -14.32 18.89
C GLY A 361 -9.71 -13.23 17.91
N LEU A 362 -10.45 -13.08 16.80
CA LEU A 362 -10.39 -11.92 15.92
C LEU A 362 -11.72 -11.16 16.03
N PRO A 363 -11.70 -9.82 16.10
CA PRO A 363 -12.93 -9.04 15.99
C PRO A 363 -13.56 -9.28 14.62
N GLN A 364 -14.88 -9.34 14.56
CA GLN A 364 -15.61 -9.43 13.30
C GLN A 364 -16.61 -8.30 13.14
N THR A 365 -16.70 -7.79 11.91
CA THR A 365 -17.60 -6.70 11.55
C THR A 365 -18.40 -7.09 10.31
N ARG A 366 -19.73 -7.01 10.40
CA ARG A 366 -20.59 -7.06 9.22
C ARG A 366 -20.65 -5.67 8.61
N VAL A 367 -20.37 -5.57 7.32
CA VAL A 367 -20.48 -4.31 6.58
C VAL A 367 -21.58 -4.45 5.53
N THR A 368 -22.58 -3.59 5.63
CA THR A 368 -23.61 -3.39 4.61
C THR A 368 -23.33 -2.06 3.93
N TYR A 369 -23.09 -2.09 2.62
CA TYR A 369 -22.88 -0.92 1.78
C TYR A 369 -24.04 -0.79 0.81
N CYS A 370 -24.74 0.33 0.85
CA CYS A 370 -25.79 0.68 -0.08
C CYS A 370 -25.43 1.98 -0.79
N GLN A 371 -25.70 2.04 -2.09
CA GLN A 371 -25.48 3.26 -2.87
C GLN A 371 -26.58 3.49 -3.90
N LEU A 372 -27.05 4.73 -3.96
CA LEU A 372 -27.87 5.26 -5.03
C LEU A 372 -27.00 6.19 -5.88
N VAL A 373 -26.97 5.96 -7.18
CA VAL A 373 -26.20 6.79 -8.11
C VAL A 373 -27.05 7.21 -9.29
N ASP A 374 -27.17 8.52 -9.50
CA ASP A 374 -27.66 9.12 -10.74
C ASP A 374 -26.50 9.80 -11.44
N LEU A 375 -26.02 9.16 -12.50
CA LEU A 375 -24.91 9.67 -13.31
C LEU A 375 -25.32 10.85 -14.19
N LYS A 376 -26.59 11.23 -14.26
CA LYS A 376 -27.18 12.27 -15.12
C LYS A 376 -26.94 12.04 -16.63
N GLY A 377 -28.03 12.03 -17.41
CA GLY A 377 -28.01 11.81 -18.86
C GLY A 377 -28.31 10.35 -19.28
N TYR A 378 -28.24 10.08 -20.59
CA TYR A 378 -28.69 8.81 -21.16
C TYR A 378 -27.67 7.68 -20.98
N ILE A 379 -28.05 6.65 -20.21
CA ILE A 379 -27.20 5.49 -19.92
C ILE A 379 -27.91 4.19 -20.30
N THR A 380 -27.22 3.32 -21.04
CA THR A 380 -27.77 2.04 -21.49
C THR A 380 -27.78 1.01 -20.36
N LYS A 381 -28.77 0.10 -20.33
CA LYS A 381 -28.93 -0.91 -19.27
C LYS A 381 -27.67 -1.78 -19.08
N SER A 382 -27.01 -2.16 -20.19
CA SER A 382 -25.78 -2.97 -20.11
C SER A 382 -24.64 -2.23 -19.42
N LEU A 383 -24.51 -0.93 -19.64
CA LEU A 383 -23.49 -0.10 -18.99
C LEU A 383 -23.80 0.07 -17.50
N THR A 384 -25.09 0.24 -17.17
CA THR A 384 -25.61 0.33 -15.81
C THR A 384 -25.25 -0.92 -14.99
N ASN A 385 -25.52 -2.12 -15.50
CA ASN A 385 -25.26 -3.38 -14.79
C ASN A 385 -23.75 -3.62 -14.58
N GLY A 386 -22.90 -3.33 -15.57
CA GLY A 386 -21.46 -3.50 -15.41
C GLY A 386 -20.85 -2.49 -14.42
N LYS A 387 -21.31 -1.23 -14.47
CA LYS A 387 -20.80 -0.17 -13.60
C LYS A 387 -21.24 -0.36 -12.15
N ILE A 388 -22.48 -0.79 -11.90
CA ILE A 388 -22.93 -1.00 -10.52
C ILE A 388 -22.17 -2.14 -9.83
N VAL A 389 -21.89 -3.25 -10.52
CA VAL A 389 -21.04 -4.32 -9.97
C VAL A 389 -19.64 -3.80 -9.66
N TRP A 390 -19.03 -3.06 -10.58
CA TRP A 390 -17.71 -2.47 -10.36
C TRP A 390 -17.68 -1.51 -9.17
N THR A 391 -18.74 -0.74 -8.96
CA THR A 391 -18.88 0.13 -7.79
C THR A 391 -19.04 -0.68 -6.50
N LEU A 392 -19.86 -1.74 -6.50
CA LEU A 392 -20.05 -2.61 -5.34
C LEU A 392 -18.80 -3.44 -4.99
N MET A 393 -17.90 -3.69 -5.97
CA MET A 393 -16.57 -4.26 -5.73
C MET A 393 -15.69 -3.40 -4.82
N TYR A 394 -16.13 -2.20 -4.45
CA TYR A 394 -15.58 -1.45 -3.33
C TYR A 394 -15.45 -2.31 -2.06
N LEU A 395 -16.49 -3.08 -1.68
CA LEU A 395 -16.42 -3.93 -0.49
C LEU A 395 -15.44 -5.09 -0.63
N SER A 396 -15.21 -5.62 -1.84
CA SER A 396 -14.15 -6.62 -2.07
C SER A 396 -12.77 -6.04 -1.74
N GLN A 397 -12.54 -4.76 -2.06
CA GLN A 397 -11.26 -4.10 -1.76
C GLN A 397 -11.05 -3.92 -0.26
N MET A 398 -12.11 -3.57 0.48
CA MET A 398 -12.07 -3.51 1.94
C MET A 398 -11.82 -4.91 2.53
N ARG A 399 -12.48 -5.94 1.99
CA ARG A 399 -12.31 -7.34 2.39
C ARG A 399 -10.89 -7.85 2.14
N GLU A 400 -10.31 -7.53 0.99
CA GLU A 400 -8.90 -7.84 0.68
C GLU A 400 -7.93 -7.15 1.63
N HIS A 401 -8.22 -5.91 2.03
CA HIS A 401 -7.38 -5.17 2.97
C HIS A 401 -7.35 -5.80 4.35
N PHE A 402 -8.50 -6.28 4.84
CA PHE A 402 -8.65 -6.95 6.14
C PHE A 402 -8.63 -8.48 6.05
N ASP A 403 -8.10 -9.05 4.95
CA ASP A 403 -8.08 -10.50 4.79
C ASP A 403 -7.10 -11.15 5.77
N ARG A 404 -7.65 -11.92 6.71
CA ARG A 404 -6.88 -12.69 7.71
C ARG A 404 -7.11 -14.18 7.58
N SER A 405 -7.52 -14.65 6.40
CA SER A 405 -7.80 -16.06 6.12
C SER A 405 -6.64 -16.98 6.52
N LEU A 406 -5.38 -16.57 6.29
CA LEU A 406 -4.21 -17.36 6.67
C LEU A 406 -4.07 -17.54 8.20
N GLU A 407 -4.41 -16.52 8.98
CA GLU A 407 -4.40 -16.61 10.44
C GLU A 407 -5.55 -17.48 10.95
N CYS A 408 -6.74 -17.31 10.38
CA CYS A 408 -7.90 -18.14 10.65
C CYS A 408 -7.60 -19.62 10.37
N ASP A 409 -7.04 -19.93 9.20
CA ASP A 409 -6.64 -21.28 8.81
C ASP A 409 -5.54 -21.84 9.72
N ALA A 410 -4.61 -21.00 10.17
CA ALA A 410 -3.57 -21.42 11.11
C ALA A 410 -4.15 -21.77 12.48
N ARG A 411 -5.14 -21.00 12.97
CA ARG A 411 -5.86 -21.28 14.22
C ARG A 411 -6.67 -22.57 14.11
N ASP A 412 -7.36 -22.80 12.98
CA ASP A 412 -8.09 -24.05 12.73
C ASP A 412 -7.16 -25.26 12.72
N ARG A 413 -6.03 -25.16 12.01
CA ARG A 413 -5.02 -26.22 12.03
C ARG A 413 -4.52 -26.50 13.44
N ALA A 414 -4.29 -25.46 14.25
CA ALA A 414 -3.84 -25.62 15.62
C ALA A 414 -4.90 -26.31 16.52
N GLU A 415 -6.19 -26.01 16.34
CA GLU A 415 -7.28 -26.68 17.06
C GLU A 415 -7.40 -28.16 16.64
N VAL A 416 -7.31 -28.46 15.34
CA VAL A 416 -7.30 -29.84 14.85
C VAL A 416 -6.10 -30.62 15.40
N VAL A 417 -4.91 -30.01 15.46
CA VAL A 417 -3.73 -30.63 16.06
C VAL A 417 -3.97 -30.95 17.54
N LYS A 418 -4.51 -30.02 18.33
CA LYS A 418 -4.85 -30.27 19.74
C LYS A 418 -5.84 -31.42 19.91
N LEU A 419 -6.86 -31.52 19.05
CA LEU A 419 -7.81 -32.64 19.07
C LEU A 419 -7.12 -33.98 18.80
N ILE A 420 -6.17 -34.02 17.86
CA ILE A 420 -5.37 -35.22 17.55
C ILE A 420 -4.50 -35.61 18.74
N GLU A 421 -3.83 -34.64 19.39
CA GLU A 421 -2.99 -34.87 20.56
C GLU A 421 -3.81 -35.44 21.73
N VAL A 422 -4.96 -34.83 22.05
CA VAL A 422 -5.87 -35.33 23.11
C VAL A 422 -6.39 -36.72 22.80
N ALA A 423 -6.78 -36.98 21.54
CA ALA A 423 -7.19 -38.32 21.12
C ALA A 423 -6.05 -39.33 21.26
N GLY A 424 -4.82 -38.95 20.89
CA GLY A 424 -3.61 -39.74 21.06
C GLY A 424 -3.31 -40.06 22.52
N GLU A 425 -3.34 -39.07 23.41
CA GLU A 425 -3.17 -39.26 24.86
C GLU A 425 -4.25 -40.16 25.45
N SER A 426 -5.51 -40.02 25.03
CA SER A 426 -6.59 -40.89 25.48
C SER A 426 -6.41 -42.33 25.02
N CYS A 427 -5.89 -42.55 23.80
CA CYS A 427 -5.54 -43.86 23.27
C CYS A 427 -4.36 -44.48 24.02
N VAL A 428 -3.31 -43.70 24.31
CA VAL A 428 -2.16 -44.14 25.10
C VAL A 428 -2.59 -44.48 26.53
N LYS A 429 -3.38 -43.64 27.19
CA LYS A 429 -3.95 -43.92 28.53
C LYS A 429 -4.79 -45.21 28.52
N ARG A 430 -5.67 -45.40 27.52
CA ARG A 430 -6.44 -46.66 27.38
C ARG A 430 -5.53 -47.88 27.18
N ARG A 431 -4.45 -47.76 26.41
CA ARG A 431 -3.47 -48.85 26.22
C ARG A 431 -2.69 -49.16 27.49
N VAL A 432 -2.24 -48.13 28.23
CA VAL A 432 -1.52 -48.30 29.50
C VAL A 432 -2.44 -48.93 30.56
N ILE A 433 -3.72 -48.54 30.65
CA ILE A 433 -4.71 -49.18 31.54
C ILE A 433 -4.99 -50.63 31.12
N ALA A 434 -5.10 -50.91 29.82
CA ALA A 434 -5.30 -52.27 29.31
C ALA A 434 -4.08 -53.18 29.59
N VAL A 435 -2.87 -52.64 29.48
CA VAL A 435 -1.64 -53.38 29.79
C VAL A 435 -1.48 -53.55 31.31
N SER A 436 -1.72 -52.52 32.12
CA SER A 436 -1.60 -52.65 33.59
C SER A 436 -2.64 -53.60 34.19
N SER A 437 -3.86 -53.63 33.65
CA SER A 437 -4.90 -54.59 34.05
C SER A 437 -4.65 -56.02 33.58
N ALA A 438 -3.90 -56.21 32.49
CA ALA A 438 -3.43 -57.53 32.07
C ALA A 438 -2.32 -58.05 32.99
N TRP A 439 -1.37 -57.18 33.39
CA TRP A 439 -0.28 -57.56 34.30
C TRP A 439 -0.78 -57.84 35.72
N ALA A 440 -1.79 -57.11 36.21
CA ALA A 440 -2.42 -57.38 37.51
C ALA A 440 -3.23 -58.68 37.58
N LYS A 441 -3.51 -59.33 36.44
CA LYS A 441 -4.19 -60.64 36.38
C LYS A 441 -3.25 -61.83 36.28
N ASP A 442 -2.00 -61.62 35.85
CA ASP A 442 -1.02 -62.69 35.66
C ASP A 442 -0.06 -62.87 36.85
N ASP A 443 -0.02 -61.93 37.80
CA ASP A 443 0.76 -62.08 39.04
C ASP A 443 -0.04 -62.75 40.17
N ALA A 444 -0.27 -64.06 40.02
CA ALA A 444 -0.54 -64.98 41.12
C ALA A 444 0.75 -65.47 41.82
N CYS A 445 1.86 -64.72 41.70
CA CYS A 445 3.20 -65.17 42.10
C CYS A 445 3.99 -64.22 43.01
N LEU A 446 3.34 -63.29 43.71
CA LEU A 446 3.99 -62.57 44.82
C LEU A 446 3.08 -62.57 46.06
N GLY A 447 3.47 -63.39 47.04
CA GLY A 447 2.86 -63.45 48.35
C GLY A 447 3.05 -62.15 49.16
N ASP A 448 2.14 -61.97 50.10
CA ASP A 448 2.10 -61.02 51.21
C ASP A 448 3.29 -60.04 51.35
N ALA A 449 3.10 -58.83 50.84
CA ALA A 449 3.74 -57.63 51.38
C ALA A 449 2.83 -56.40 51.16
N PRO A 450 2.56 -55.56 52.20
CA PRO A 450 1.70 -54.41 52.06
C PRO A 450 2.47 -53.24 51.43
N LEU A 451 2.27 -53.01 50.14
CA LEU A 451 2.67 -51.76 49.48
C LEU A 451 1.50 -50.75 49.55
N THR A 452 1.47 -49.98 50.63
CA THR A 452 0.70 -48.73 50.67
C THR A 452 1.34 -47.73 49.71
N TYR A 453 0.67 -47.42 48.60
CA TYR A 453 0.89 -46.17 47.86
C TYR A 453 -0.31 -45.25 48.09
N LYS A 454 -0.10 -44.25 48.95
CA LYS A 454 -0.95 -43.05 49.00
C LYS A 454 -0.57 -42.17 47.80
N CYS A 455 -1.54 -41.87 46.95
CA CYS A 455 -1.46 -40.70 46.07
C CYS A 455 -1.60 -39.43 46.93
N SER A 456 -0.63 -38.52 46.80
CA SER A 456 -0.74 -37.11 47.12
C SER A 456 -0.84 -36.31 45.83
#